data_AF-A0A0T2YQ93-F1
#
_entry.id   AF-A0A0T2YQ93-F1
#
_cell.length_a   1.000
_cell.length_b   1.000
_cell.length_c   1.000
_cell.angle_alpha   90.00
_cell.angle_beta   90.00
_cell.angle_gamma   90.00
#
_symmetry.space_group_name_H-M   'P 1'
#
loop_
_entity.id
_entity.type
_entity.pdbx_description
1 polymer ?
#
loop_
_entity_poly.entity_id
_entity_poly.type
_entity_poly.pdbx_seq_one_letter_code
_entity_poly.pdbx_strand_id
1 'polypeptide(L)'
;MKSRHAFSALTLAILSVAATSASAQSSGQYQEPGFFYGGVSAGEARAKVDEPGVANSLLGANGPASGFSSDEKDTGYKLFGGYQFNRNIALEGGYYDLGKTSFSSTTPAGAFNNSTRRHGLNLDLVGTLPITERFSVLGRVGAAYGRTQSNYSGAGATAAGVQGSRDSKTDVKVGLGVQYELNRSMWLRAEIERYRVKTASAGRTNVDMVTVGLVFPFNRAPAYVAAAPAPYVAPAPAPAPIVQAPAPAPAPMPAPAPVPQRVSMSAESLFGFDASTVKPEGRADLDKFARDLSSANYQTVTVEGHTDRLGSDSYNQKLSEERATAVKNYLVTSGKLDGSKISAVGKGETMPVTKPGDCKGTKRTAALVACLQPDRRVDVEVTGTR
;
A
#
# COMPACT_ATOMS: atom_id res chain seq x y z
N MET A 1 -38.69 -34.22 -1.32
CA MET A 1 -37.35 -34.68 -1.75
C MET A 1 -36.63 -33.52 -2.45
N LYS A 2 -35.34 -33.32 -2.11
CA LYS A 2 -34.34 -32.39 -2.71
C LYS A 2 -34.62 -30.88 -2.49
N SER A 3 -33.74 -30.04 -1.95
CA SER A 3 -32.33 -30.17 -1.56
C SER A 3 -32.12 -29.43 -0.22
N ARG A 4 -31.62 -30.17 0.77
CA ARG A 4 -30.95 -29.65 1.96
C ARG A 4 -29.46 -29.87 1.71
N HIS A 5 -28.61 -29.10 2.38
CA HIS A 5 -27.14 -29.18 2.41
C HIS A 5 -26.38 -28.28 1.42
N ALA A 6 -26.11 -27.05 1.87
CA ALA A 6 -24.79 -26.44 1.80
C ALA A 6 -24.78 -25.28 2.80
N PHE A 7 -23.66 -24.99 3.47
CA PHE A 7 -23.47 -23.96 4.51
C PHE A 7 -23.84 -24.31 5.96
N SER A 8 -23.68 -25.57 6.36
CA SER A 8 -23.53 -25.92 7.79
C SER A 8 -22.25 -26.70 8.01
N ALA A 9 -21.12 -26.00 7.91
CA ALA A 9 -19.84 -26.38 8.52
C ALA A 9 -18.81 -25.27 8.21
N LEU A 10 -18.86 -24.18 8.96
CA LEU A 10 -17.65 -23.39 9.17
C LEU A 10 -17.40 -23.39 10.68
N THR A 11 -16.87 -24.53 11.12
CA THR A 11 -16.40 -24.75 12.47
C THR A 11 -15.40 -23.66 12.84
N LEU A 12 -15.61 -23.14 14.03
CA LEU A 12 -14.93 -22.03 14.67
C LEU A 12 -13.41 -22.30 14.75
N ALA A 13 -12.62 -21.69 13.87
CA ALA A 13 -11.16 -21.68 13.96
C ALA A 13 -10.60 -20.31 13.53
N ILE A 14 -10.98 -19.25 14.24
CA ILE A 14 -10.46 -17.88 14.01
C ILE A 14 -9.86 -17.29 15.31
N LEU A 15 -9.47 -18.13 16.28
CA LEU A 15 -8.84 -17.65 17.52
C LEU A 15 -7.49 -18.31 17.82
N SER A 16 -6.67 -18.56 16.81
CA SER A 16 -5.28 -19.00 17.01
C SER A 16 -4.23 -18.35 16.09
N VAL A 17 -4.61 -17.55 15.09
CA VAL A 17 -3.62 -16.90 14.20
C VAL A 17 -3.01 -15.62 14.81
N ALA A 18 -3.57 -15.11 15.90
CA ALA A 18 -3.06 -13.92 16.59
C ALA A 18 -2.00 -14.22 17.69
N ALA A 19 -1.65 -15.48 17.96
CA ALA A 19 -0.84 -15.85 19.13
C ALA A 19 0.50 -16.56 18.85
N THR A 20 0.90 -16.77 17.59
CA THR A 20 2.14 -17.50 17.25
C THR A 20 3.18 -16.71 16.45
N SER A 21 3.16 -15.38 16.50
CA SER A 21 4.26 -14.55 15.96
C SER A 21 5.24 -14.04 17.03
N ALA A 22 5.09 -14.44 18.29
CA ALA A 22 5.95 -14.02 19.40
C ALA A 22 7.05 -15.04 19.75
N SER A 23 7.73 -15.62 18.76
CA SER A 23 9.02 -16.31 18.99
C SER A 23 9.71 -16.67 17.67
N ALA A 24 10.34 -15.68 17.03
CA ALA A 24 11.45 -15.91 16.10
C ALA A 24 12.26 -14.61 15.94
N GLN A 25 13.07 -14.29 16.95
CA GLN A 25 14.17 -13.33 16.76
C GLN A 25 15.36 -14.09 16.17
N SER A 26 15.74 -13.77 14.94
CA SER A 26 17.12 -13.44 14.52
C SER A 26 17.32 -13.65 13.01
N SER A 27 17.25 -12.57 12.23
CA SER A 27 18.06 -12.29 11.03
C SER A 27 17.47 -11.08 10.32
N GLY A 28 18.22 -9.97 10.29
CA GLY A 28 17.93 -8.65 9.69
C GLY A 28 16.77 -8.56 8.70
N GLN A 29 15.53 -8.52 9.20
CA GLN A 29 14.36 -8.24 8.39
C GLN A 29 14.30 -6.73 8.16
N TYR A 30 14.61 -6.30 6.94
CA TYR A 30 14.22 -4.98 6.46
C TYR A 30 12.71 -4.86 6.64
N GLN A 31 12.28 -4.04 7.59
CA GLN A 31 10.87 -3.76 7.81
C GLN A 31 10.36 -3.01 6.58
N GLU A 32 9.49 -3.63 5.78
CA GLU A 32 8.89 -2.92 4.65
C GLU A 32 8.21 -1.65 5.17
N PRO A 33 8.53 -0.47 4.61
CA PRO A 33 7.93 0.77 5.07
C PRO A 33 6.42 0.69 4.85
N GLY A 34 5.66 1.09 5.88
CA GLY A 34 4.21 1.07 5.82
C GLY A 34 3.68 2.00 4.74
N PHE A 35 2.61 1.61 4.08
CA PHE A 35 2.07 2.33 2.91
C PHE A 35 0.55 2.46 2.99
N PHE A 36 0.02 3.49 2.34
CA PHE A 36 -1.42 3.72 2.24
C PHE A 36 -1.98 2.97 1.03
N TYR A 37 -3.24 2.57 1.09
CA TYR A 37 -3.95 2.07 -0.09
C TYR A 37 -5.41 2.51 -0.06
N GLY A 38 -6.02 2.61 -1.23
CA GLY A 38 -7.44 2.91 -1.40
C GLY A 38 -8.09 1.93 -2.36
N GLY A 39 -9.38 1.67 -2.22
CA GLY A 39 -10.06 0.72 -3.08
C GLY A 39 -11.56 0.93 -3.16
N VAL A 40 -12.11 0.36 -4.22
CA VAL A 40 -13.55 0.32 -4.50
C VAL A 40 -13.96 -1.11 -4.78
N SER A 41 -15.08 -1.56 -4.22
CA SER A 41 -15.64 -2.87 -4.53
C SER A 41 -17.15 -2.80 -4.71
N ALA A 42 -17.67 -3.72 -5.51
CA ALA A 42 -19.09 -3.91 -5.75
C ALA A 42 -19.41 -5.40 -5.71
N GLY A 43 -20.66 -5.74 -5.39
CA GLY A 43 -21.11 -7.11 -5.42
C GLY A 43 -22.52 -7.30 -4.88
N GLU A 44 -22.78 -8.47 -4.30
CA GLU A 44 -24.13 -8.85 -3.87
C GLU A 44 -24.19 -8.90 -2.34
N ALA A 45 -25.18 -8.22 -1.76
CA ALA A 45 -25.52 -8.32 -0.34
C ALA A 45 -26.76 -9.21 -0.16
N ARG A 46 -26.71 -10.14 0.80
CA ARG A 46 -27.82 -11.02 1.17
C ARG A 46 -28.16 -10.90 2.64
N ALA A 47 -29.43 -10.59 2.92
CA ALA A 47 -29.97 -10.58 4.27
C ALA A 47 -30.96 -11.74 4.43
N LYS A 48 -30.66 -12.70 5.32
CA LYS A 48 -31.63 -13.75 5.66
C LYS A 48 -32.72 -13.16 6.57
N VAL A 49 -33.97 -13.18 6.12
CA VAL A 49 -35.12 -12.75 6.92
C VAL A 49 -35.62 -13.95 7.75
N ASP A 50 -35.90 -13.73 9.04
CA ASP A 50 -36.43 -14.77 9.93
C ASP A 50 -37.95 -14.92 9.73
N GLU A 51 -38.34 -15.67 8.70
CA GLU A 51 -39.74 -15.96 8.34
C GLU A 51 -40.64 -16.37 9.53
N PRO A 52 -40.25 -17.30 10.43
CA PRO A 52 -41.11 -17.69 11.54
C PRO A 52 -41.26 -16.60 12.61
N GLY A 53 -40.25 -15.75 12.83
CA GLY A 53 -40.32 -14.62 13.76
C GLY A 53 -41.24 -13.49 13.28
N VAL A 54 -41.21 -13.20 11.96
CA VAL A 54 -42.11 -12.23 11.34
C VAL A 54 -43.55 -12.75 11.28
N ALA A 55 -43.74 -14.03 10.94
CA ALA A 55 -45.05 -14.66 10.96
C ALA A 55 -45.68 -14.65 12.37
N ASN A 56 -44.92 -14.96 13.43
CA ASN A 56 -45.41 -14.88 14.81
C ASN A 56 -45.72 -13.45 15.28
N SER A 57 -44.96 -12.45 14.84
CA SER A 57 -45.24 -11.05 15.17
C SER A 57 -46.47 -10.50 14.43
N LEU A 58 -46.79 -11.05 13.25
CA LEU A 58 -47.98 -10.68 12.46
C LEU A 58 -49.23 -11.48 12.89
N LEU A 59 -49.06 -12.69 13.43
CA LEU A 59 -50.11 -13.53 13.99
C LEU A 59 -50.83 -12.87 15.18
N GLY A 60 -50.14 -12.01 15.94
CA GLY A 60 -50.71 -11.31 17.08
C GLY A 60 -51.69 -10.17 16.74
N ALA A 61 -51.73 -9.69 15.49
CA ALA A 61 -52.51 -8.50 15.13
C ALA A 61 -53.54 -8.70 14.00
N ASN A 62 -53.38 -9.66 13.07
CA ASN A 62 -54.17 -9.65 11.82
C ASN A 62 -54.50 -11.02 11.18
N GLY A 63 -54.30 -12.14 11.90
CA GLY A 63 -54.55 -13.51 11.39
C GLY A 63 -53.39 -14.10 10.56
N PRO A 64 -53.50 -15.37 10.09
CA PRO A 64 -52.42 -16.05 9.39
C PRO A 64 -52.13 -15.39 8.03
N ALA A 65 -50.86 -15.07 7.77
CA ALA A 65 -50.42 -14.52 6.49
C ALA A 65 -50.50 -15.58 5.37
N SER A 66 -51.08 -15.21 4.23
CA SER A 66 -51.40 -16.11 3.11
C SER A 66 -50.50 -15.93 1.88
N GLY A 67 -49.57 -14.98 1.92
CA GLY A 67 -48.53 -14.82 0.91
C GLY A 67 -47.34 -14.08 1.50
N PHE A 68 -46.13 -14.61 1.31
CA PHE A 68 -44.86 -13.94 1.62
C PHE A 68 -44.00 -13.93 0.36
N SER A 69 -43.51 -12.75 0.00
CA SER A 69 -42.50 -12.59 -1.04
C SER A 69 -41.40 -11.67 -0.50
N SER A 70 -40.15 -12.09 -0.64
CA SER A 70 -38.99 -11.37 -0.10
C SER A 70 -37.91 -11.29 -1.18
N ASP A 71 -37.49 -10.08 -1.52
CA ASP A 71 -36.27 -9.84 -2.30
C ASP A 71 -35.12 -9.62 -1.32
N GLU A 72 -34.34 -10.69 -1.12
CA GLU A 72 -33.27 -10.76 -0.12
C GLU A 72 -31.89 -10.35 -0.65
N LYS A 73 -31.77 -10.04 -1.95
CA LYS A 73 -30.50 -9.75 -2.63
C LYS A 73 -30.55 -8.39 -3.32
N ASP A 74 -29.51 -7.60 -3.14
CA ASP A 74 -29.31 -6.37 -3.91
C ASP A 74 -27.82 -6.09 -4.12
N THR A 75 -27.53 -5.14 -5.01
CA THR A 75 -26.17 -4.68 -5.30
C THR A 75 -25.64 -3.85 -4.15
N GLY A 76 -24.51 -4.25 -3.60
CA GLY A 76 -23.78 -3.53 -2.56
C GLY A 76 -22.49 -2.93 -3.09
N TYR A 77 -22.07 -1.81 -2.48
CA TYR A 77 -20.86 -1.08 -2.83
C TYR A 77 -20.02 -0.75 -1.60
N LYS A 78 -18.69 -0.71 -1.78
CA LYS A 78 -17.75 -0.25 -0.76
C LYS A 78 -16.71 0.70 -1.36
N LEU A 79 -16.39 1.73 -0.60
CA LEU A 79 -15.23 2.60 -0.82
C LEU A 79 -14.39 2.55 0.46
N PHE A 80 -13.11 2.23 0.36
CA PHE A 80 -12.26 2.03 1.53
C PHE A 80 -10.85 2.59 1.33
N GLY A 81 -10.21 2.90 2.45
CA GLY A 81 -8.81 3.31 2.52
C GLY A 81 -8.16 2.70 3.76
N GLY A 82 -6.89 2.30 3.64
CA GLY A 82 -6.17 1.67 4.72
C GLY A 82 -4.70 2.03 4.76
N TYR A 83 -4.08 1.70 5.89
CA TYR A 83 -2.65 1.78 6.10
C TYR A 83 -2.10 0.41 6.46
N GLN A 84 -1.16 -0.08 5.66
CA GLN A 84 -0.45 -1.33 5.89
C GLN A 84 0.76 -1.04 6.77
N PHE A 85 0.79 -1.59 7.99
CA PHE A 85 1.88 -1.35 8.95
C PHE A 85 3.11 -2.22 8.67
N ASN A 86 2.85 -3.46 8.26
CA ASN A 86 3.86 -4.46 7.93
C ASN A 86 3.26 -5.45 6.92
N ARG A 87 4.03 -6.44 6.46
CA ARG A 87 3.57 -7.44 5.46
C ARG A 87 2.30 -8.19 5.85
N ASN A 88 1.93 -8.24 7.13
CA ASN A 88 0.84 -9.07 7.64
C ASN A 88 -0.33 -8.29 8.25
N ILE A 89 -0.19 -7.01 8.61
CA ILE A 89 -1.21 -6.27 9.36
C ILE A 89 -1.48 -4.91 8.73
N ALA A 90 -2.76 -4.59 8.57
CA ALA A 90 -3.27 -3.29 8.15
C ALA A 90 -4.48 -2.86 8.97
N LEU A 91 -4.72 -1.55 8.98
CA LEU A 91 -5.97 -0.95 9.45
C LEU A 91 -6.70 -0.37 8.23
N GLU A 92 -7.98 -0.69 8.06
CA GLU A 92 -8.80 -0.25 6.93
C GLU A 92 -10.08 0.41 7.44
N GLY A 93 -10.38 1.61 6.96
CA GLY A 93 -11.64 2.30 7.19
C GLY A 93 -12.38 2.50 5.86
N GLY A 94 -13.70 2.47 5.88
CA GLY A 94 -14.46 2.60 4.66
C GLY A 94 -15.92 2.93 4.85
N TYR A 95 -16.56 3.26 3.74
CA TYR A 95 -18.01 3.40 3.60
C TYR A 95 -18.55 2.16 2.89
N TYR A 96 -19.71 1.67 3.34
CA TYR A 96 -20.41 0.57 2.72
C TYR A 96 -21.89 0.90 2.52
N ASP A 97 -22.44 0.40 1.42
CA ASP A 97 -23.86 0.39 1.11
C ASP A 97 -24.29 -1.05 0.80
N LEU A 98 -25.27 -1.57 1.54
CA LEU A 98 -25.77 -2.95 1.40
C LEU A 98 -27.00 -3.04 0.49
N GLY A 99 -27.38 -1.95 -0.18
CA GLY A 99 -28.53 -1.90 -1.06
C GLY A 99 -29.87 -1.83 -0.31
N LYS A 100 -30.94 -2.10 -1.05
CA LYS A 100 -32.34 -2.07 -0.59
C LYS A 100 -32.89 -3.50 -0.59
N THR A 101 -33.39 -3.94 0.56
CA THR A 101 -34.18 -5.18 0.67
C THR A 101 -35.66 -4.83 0.83
N SER A 102 -36.54 -5.64 0.24
CA SER A 102 -37.98 -5.45 0.40
C SER A 102 -38.68 -6.77 0.63
N PHE A 103 -39.69 -6.75 1.50
CA PHE A 103 -40.60 -7.88 1.65
C PHE A 103 -42.04 -7.38 1.55
N SER A 104 -42.90 -8.23 1.00
CA SER A 104 -44.35 -8.05 0.98
C SER A 104 -45.04 -9.25 1.62
N SER A 105 -46.13 -8.98 2.33
CA SER A 105 -46.98 -10.00 2.93
C SER A 105 -48.45 -9.64 2.80
N THR A 106 -49.29 -10.62 2.49
CA THR A 106 -50.75 -10.45 2.41
C THR A 106 -51.41 -11.19 3.57
N THR A 107 -52.25 -10.48 4.32
CA THR A 107 -53.08 -11.04 5.40
C THR A 107 -54.56 -10.82 5.08
N PRO A 108 -55.51 -11.53 5.72
CA PRO A 108 -56.95 -11.26 5.56
C PRO A 108 -57.35 -9.82 5.90
N ALA A 109 -56.57 -9.12 6.73
CA ALA A 109 -56.79 -7.73 7.11
C ALA A 109 -56.12 -6.70 6.16
N GLY A 110 -55.40 -7.16 5.13
CA GLY A 110 -54.79 -6.31 4.11
C GLY A 110 -53.35 -6.68 3.71
N ALA A 111 -52.83 -5.98 2.71
CA ALA A 111 -51.47 -6.15 2.19
C ALA A 111 -50.47 -5.23 2.91
N PHE A 112 -49.27 -5.73 3.15
CA PHE A 112 -48.18 -5.07 3.85
C PHE A 112 -46.89 -5.13 3.02
N ASN A 113 -46.22 -4.00 2.85
CA ASN A 113 -44.95 -3.86 2.15
C ASN A 113 -43.93 -3.15 3.06
N ASN A 114 -42.71 -3.65 3.10
CA ASN A 114 -41.60 -2.99 3.78
C ASN A 114 -40.41 -2.88 2.82
N SER A 115 -39.72 -1.75 2.85
CA SER A 115 -38.41 -1.60 2.23
C SER A 115 -37.38 -1.06 3.20
N THR A 116 -36.23 -1.70 3.26
CA THR A 116 -35.15 -1.40 4.20
C THR A 116 -33.87 -1.09 3.43
N ARG A 117 -33.27 0.08 3.66
CA ARG A 117 -31.93 0.45 3.15
C ARG A 117 -30.91 0.52 4.28
N ARG A 118 -29.67 0.08 4.01
CA ARG A 118 -28.59 0.08 5.00
C ARG A 118 -27.28 0.55 4.41
N HIS A 119 -26.71 1.59 5.00
CA HIS A 119 -25.37 2.07 4.69
C HIS A 119 -24.65 2.51 5.96
N GLY A 120 -23.34 2.63 5.91
CA GLY A 120 -22.57 2.96 7.09
C GLY A 120 -21.09 3.13 6.86
N LEU A 121 -20.39 3.31 7.97
CA LEU A 121 -18.93 3.36 8.03
C LEU A 121 -18.40 2.12 8.75
N ASN A 122 -17.24 1.63 8.34
CA ASN A 122 -16.54 0.55 9.02
C ASN A 122 -15.11 0.94 9.37
N LEU A 123 -14.59 0.25 10.38
CA LEU A 123 -13.18 0.25 10.75
C LEU A 123 -12.79 -1.20 11.06
N ASP A 124 -11.82 -1.71 10.31
CA ASP A 124 -11.43 -3.11 10.32
C ASP A 124 -9.91 -3.25 10.53
N LEU A 125 -9.53 -4.21 11.37
CA LEU A 125 -8.19 -4.75 11.41
C LEU A 125 -8.09 -5.87 10.35
N VAL A 126 -7.10 -5.77 9.48
CA VAL A 126 -6.89 -6.69 8.35
C VAL A 126 -5.59 -7.45 8.57
N GLY A 127 -5.68 -8.77 8.63
CA GLY A 127 -4.55 -9.69 8.60
C GLY A 127 -4.34 -10.24 7.19
N THR A 128 -3.12 -10.16 6.69
CA THR A 128 -2.71 -10.62 5.36
C THR A 128 -1.72 -11.77 5.49
N LEU A 129 -2.04 -12.89 4.85
CA LEU A 129 -1.17 -14.06 4.71
C LEU A 129 -0.72 -14.17 3.25
N PRO A 130 0.53 -13.80 2.93
CA PRO A 130 1.06 -13.95 1.58
C PRO A 130 1.31 -15.43 1.28
N ILE A 131 0.64 -15.96 0.27
CA ILE A 131 0.78 -17.37 -0.15
C ILE A 131 1.84 -17.47 -1.25
N THR A 132 1.85 -16.50 -2.16
CA THR A 132 2.87 -16.34 -3.20
C THR A 132 3.32 -14.87 -3.28
N GLU A 133 4.22 -14.56 -4.20
CA GLU A 133 4.66 -13.17 -4.45
C GLU A 133 3.53 -12.24 -4.91
N ARG A 134 2.45 -12.79 -5.49
CA ARG A 134 1.34 -12.01 -6.06
C ARG A 134 -0.02 -12.37 -5.47
N PHE A 135 -0.13 -13.47 -4.73
CA PHE A 135 -1.38 -13.96 -4.17
C PHE A 135 -1.35 -13.96 -2.65
N SER A 136 -2.35 -13.34 -2.03
CA SER A 136 -2.48 -13.24 -0.58
C SER A 136 -3.90 -13.58 -0.14
N VAL A 137 -4.00 -14.20 1.04
CA VAL A 137 -5.27 -14.43 1.74
C VAL A 137 -5.43 -13.38 2.83
N LEU A 138 -6.65 -12.92 3.04
CA LEU A 138 -7.00 -11.83 3.95
C LEU A 138 -8.02 -12.33 4.99
N GLY A 139 -7.80 -11.96 6.24
CA GLY A 139 -8.78 -12.08 7.32
C GLY A 139 -9.09 -10.70 7.89
N ARG A 140 -10.36 -10.43 8.21
CA ARG A 140 -10.80 -9.12 8.70
C ARG A 140 -11.69 -9.26 9.92
N VAL A 141 -11.49 -8.37 10.89
CA VAL A 141 -12.39 -8.20 12.03
C VAL A 141 -12.53 -6.71 12.31
N GLY A 142 -13.75 -6.25 12.54
CA GLY A 142 -13.98 -4.83 12.77
C GLY A 142 -15.36 -4.49 13.28
N ALA A 143 -15.60 -3.19 13.34
CA ALA A 143 -16.86 -2.61 13.76
C ALA A 143 -17.47 -1.84 12.59
N ALA A 144 -18.79 -1.97 12.43
CA ALA A 144 -19.56 -1.31 11.40
C ALA A 144 -20.66 -0.46 12.05
N TYR A 145 -20.60 0.85 11.87
CA TYR A 145 -21.65 1.77 12.30
C TYR A 145 -22.59 2.02 11.12
N GLY A 146 -23.78 1.43 11.20
CA GLY A 146 -24.78 1.47 10.14
C GLY A 146 -26.00 2.29 10.52
N ARG A 147 -26.57 3.01 9.54
CA ARG A 147 -27.90 3.59 9.63
C ARG A 147 -28.87 2.77 8.80
N THR A 148 -29.99 2.38 9.41
CA THR A 148 -31.07 1.63 8.78
C THR A 148 -32.29 2.53 8.63
N GLN A 149 -32.86 2.56 7.43
CA GLN A 149 -34.12 3.26 7.15
C GLN A 149 -35.15 2.24 6.67
N SER A 150 -36.23 2.11 7.42
CA SER A 150 -37.34 1.21 7.09
C SER A 150 -38.57 2.05 6.72
N ASN A 151 -39.05 1.87 5.49
CA ASN A 151 -40.29 2.48 5.01
C ASN A 151 -41.34 1.39 4.88
N TYR A 152 -42.45 1.57 5.60
CA TYR A 152 -43.58 0.67 5.59
C TYR A 152 -44.74 1.29 4.82
N SER A 153 -45.43 0.48 4.03
CA SER A 153 -46.69 0.86 3.39
C SER A 153 -47.65 -0.32 3.42
N GLY A 154 -48.95 -0.06 3.56
CA GLY A 154 -49.95 -1.12 3.59
C GLY A 154 -51.34 -0.58 3.26
N ALA A 155 -52.27 -1.49 2.97
CA ALA A 155 -53.68 -1.18 2.74
C ALA A 155 -54.54 -2.02 3.68
N GLY A 156 -55.64 -1.47 4.21
CA GLY A 156 -56.52 -2.14 5.18
C GLY A 156 -56.20 -1.81 6.65
N ALA A 157 -56.81 -2.54 7.59
CA ALA A 157 -56.65 -2.31 9.04
C ALA A 157 -55.21 -2.52 9.53
N THR A 158 -54.40 -3.27 8.77
CA THR A 158 -52.96 -3.51 8.98
C THR A 158 -52.08 -2.26 8.77
N ALA A 159 -52.58 -1.23 8.09
CA ALA A 159 -51.85 0.00 7.81
C ALA A 159 -51.96 1.04 8.95
N ALA A 160 -52.96 0.90 9.83
CA ALA A 160 -53.21 1.80 10.93
C ALA A 160 -52.21 1.53 12.08
N GLY A 161 -51.11 2.28 12.10
CA GLY A 161 -50.11 2.26 13.17
C GLY A 161 -48.67 2.00 12.72
N VAL A 162 -48.41 1.82 11.43
CA VAL A 162 -47.08 1.48 10.93
C VAL A 162 -46.34 2.75 10.51
N GLN A 163 -45.48 3.27 11.38
CA GLN A 163 -44.58 4.38 11.08
C GLN A 163 -43.21 3.89 10.64
N GLY A 164 -42.57 4.62 9.72
CA GLY A 164 -41.18 4.38 9.32
C GLY A 164 -40.22 4.59 10.49
N SER A 165 -39.22 3.72 10.63
CA SER A 165 -38.21 3.81 11.67
C SER A 165 -36.83 4.12 11.08
N ARG A 166 -36.05 4.89 11.83
CA ARG A 166 -34.64 5.18 11.53
C ARG A 166 -33.82 4.83 12.76
N ASP A 167 -32.97 3.82 12.63
CA ASP A 167 -32.08 3.37 13.69
C ASP A 167 -30.62 3.44 13.25
N SER A 168 -29.73 3.75 14.19
CA SER A 168 -28.29 3.67 13.99
C SER A 168 -27.65 2.82 15.07
N LYS A 169 -26.81 1.85 14.68
CA LYS A 169 -26.17 0.93 15.61
C LYS A 169 -24.75 0.57 15.15
N THR A 170 -23.93 0.23 16.13
CA THR A 170 -22.60 -0.35 15.92
C THR A 170 -22.69 -1.86 16.01
N ASP A 171 -22.31 -2.53 14.94
CA ASP A 171 -22.35 -3.97 14.77
C ASP A 171 -20.93 -4.53 14.60
N VAL A 172 -20.76 -5.82 14.90
CA VAL A 172 -19.48 -6.52 14.69
C VAL A 172 -19.47 -7.11 13.29
N LYS A 173 -18.33 -6.96 12.61
CA LYS A 173 -18.09 -7.43 11.26
C LYS A 173 -16.89 -8.39 11.26
N VAL A 174 -17.02 -9.47 10.49
CA VAL A 174 -15.92 -10.39 10.19
C VAL A 174 -15.89 -10.69 8.70
N GLY A 175 -14.71 -10.89 8.13
CA GLY A 175 -14.57 -11.13 6.70
C GLY A 175 -13.37 -12.00 6.35
N LEU A 176 -13.46 -12.66 5.21
CA LEU A 176 -12.39 -13.41 4.57
C LEU A 176 -12.28 -12.97 3.13
N GLY A 177 -11.06 -12.85 2.62
CA GLY A 177 -10.83 -12.42 1.25
C GLY A 177 -9.57 -13.01 0.65
N VAL A 178 -9.44 -12.81 -0.65
CA VAL A 178 -8.24 -13.10 -1.42
C VAL A 178 -7.86 -11.86 -2.23
N GLN A 179 -6.56 -11.69 -2.43
CA GLN A 179 -6.01 -10.57 -3.17
C GLN A 179 -4.97 -11.07 -4.16
N TYR A 180 -5.03 -10.53 -5.37
CA TYR A 180 -4.09 -10.80 -6.45
C TYR A 180 -3.47 -9.50 -6.97
N GLU A 181 -2.15 -9.40 -6.97
CA GLU A 181 -1.42 -8.24 -7.46
C GLU A 181 -1.31 -8.27 -9.00
N LEU A 182 -2.22 -7.57 -9.70
CA LEU A 182 -2.19 -7.45 -11.16
C LEU A 182 -0.94 -6.73 -11.65
N ASN A 183 -0.57 -5.66 -10.95
CA ASN A 183 0.68 -4.93 -11.12
C ASN A 183 1.03 -4.21 -9.81
N ARG A 184 2.12 -3.44 -9.78
CA ARG A 184 2.58 -2.75 -8.56
C ARG A 184 1.60 -1.68 -8.05
N SER A 185 0.72 -1.17 -8.90
CA SER A 185 -0.19 -0.05 -8.62
C SER A 185 -1.66 -0.45 -8.57
N MET A 186 -1.99 -1.71 -8.88
CA MET A 186 -3.36 -2.22 -8.97
C MET A 186 -3.43 -3.67 -8.52
N TRP A 187 -4.31 -3.93 -7.58
CA TRP A 187 -4.63 -5.27 -7.10
C TRP A 187 -6.10 -5.56 -7.31
N LEU A 188 -6.39 -6.84 -7.58
CA LEU A 188 -7.74 -7.37 -7.57
C LEU A 188 -8.01 -7.97 -6.20
N ARG A 189 -9.14 -7.64 -5.59
CA ARG A 189 -9.54 -8.18 -4.29
C ARG A 189 -10.96 -8.75 -4.36
N ALA A 190 -11.14 -9.95 -3.82
CA ALA A 190 -12.45 -10.57 -3.64
C ALA A 190 -12.66 -10.87 -2.16
N GLU A 191 -13.83 -10.50 -1.61
CA GLU A 191 -14.12 -10.58 -0.18
C GLU A 191 -15.52 -11.15 0.07
N ILE A 192 -15.65 -11.91 1.16
CA ILE A 192 -16.90 -12.36 1.75
C ILE A 192 -16.93 -11.84 3.19
N GLU A 193 -17.94 -11.04 3.51
CA GLU A 193 -18.08 -10.36 4.79
C GLU A 193 -19.41 -10.71 5.44
N ARG A 194 -19.41 -10.84 6.78
CA ARG A 194 -20.60 -11.06 7.59
C ARG A 194 -20.74 -9.95 8.62
N TYR A 195 -21.88 -9.27 8.58
CA TYR A 195 -22.30 -8.22 9.51
C TYR A 195 -23.28 -8.82 10.51
N ARG A 196 -22.93 -8.82 11.80
CA ARG A 196 -23.80 -9.33 12.87
C ARG A 196 -24.63 -8.19 13.43
N VAL A 197 -25.85 -8.03 12.90
CA VAL A 197 -26.74 -6.91 13.20
C VAL A 197 -27.66 -7.21 14.38
N LYS A 198 -27.75 -6.29 15.35
CA LYS A 198 -28.71 -6.37 16.47
C LYS A 198 -29.92 -5.47 16.24
N THR A 199 -31.07 -6.03 15.85
CA THR A 199 -32.31 -5.23 15.66
C THR A 199 -33.09 -5.10 16.97
N ALA A 200 -33.73 -3.95 17.22
CA ALA A 200 -34.46 -3.69 18.48
C ALA A 200 -35.71 -4.57 18.68
N SER A 201 -36.27 -5.14 17.62
CA SER A 201 -37.58 -5.82 17.67
C SER A 201 -37.63 -7.22 17.03
N ALA A 202 -36.51 -7.77 16.55
CA ALA A 202 -36.51 -9.01 15.73
C ALA A 202 -35.31 -9.96 15.94
N GLY A 203 -34.59 -9.87 17.07
CA GLY A 203 -33.45 -10.77 17.33
C GLY A 203 -32.18 -10.44 16.52
N ARG A 204 -31.18 -11.34 16.59
CA ARG A 204 -29.87 -11.19 15.92
C ARG A 204 -29.98 -11.64 14.46
N THR A 205 -29.73 -10.77 13.50
CA THR A 205 -29.74 -11.11 12.07
C THR A 205 -28.34 -10.96 11.49
N ASN A 206 -27.91 -11.92 10.66
CA ASN A 206 -26.64 -11.83 9.94
C ASN A 206 -26.89 -11.37 8.51
N VAL A 207 -26.10 -10.40 8.03
CA VAL A 207 -26.09 -9.99 6.62
C VAL A 207 -24.75 -10.39 6.03
N ASP A 208 -24.78 -11.11 4.92
CA ASP A 208 -23.58 -11.56 4.22
C ASP A 208 -23.40 -10.73 2.94
N MET A 209 -22.19 -10.29 2.65
CA MET A 209 -21.86 -9.50 1.46
C MET A 209 -20.67 -10.15 0.74
N VAL A 210 -20.81 -10.38 -0.56
CA VAL A 210 -19.72 -10.83 -1.42
C VAL A 210 -19.36 -9.70 -2.36
N THR A 211 -18.09 -9.30 -2.40
CA THR A 211 -17.64 -8.18 -3.25
C THR A 211 -16.39 -8.53 -4.03
N VAL A 212 -16.25 -7.92 -5.21
CA VAL A 212 -15.03 -7.91 -6.00
C VAL A 212 -14.67 -6.45 -6.28
N GLY A 213 -13.40 -6.11 -6.19
CA GLY A 213 -12.95 -4.73 -6.26
C GLY A 213 -11.50 -4.56 -6.67
N LEU A 214 -11.16 -3.30 -6.95
CA LEU A 214 -9.80 -2.87 -7.25
C LEU A 214 -9.21 -2.12 -6.07
N VAL A 215 -7.94 -2.36 -5.81
CA VAL A 215 -7.16 -1.72 -4.75
C VAL A 215 -5.92 -1.07 -5.35
N PHE A 216 -5.65 0.15 -4.95
CA PHE A 216 -4.58 1.00 -5.43
C PHE A 216 -3.67 1.34 -4.24
N PRO A 217 -2.48 0.73 -4.14
CA PRO A 217 -1.48 1.12 -3.16
C PRO A 217 -0.82 2.46 -3.55
N PHE A 218 -0.52 3.26 -2.54
CA PHE A 218 0.15 4.54 -2.63
C PHE A 218 1.43 4.50 -1.78
N ASN A 219 2.54 5.00 -2.33
CA ASN A 219 3.82 5.07 -1.63
C ASN A 219 4.36 3.71 -1.15
N ARG A 220 4.03 2.61 -1.85
CA ARG A 220 4.62 1.29 -1.59
C ARG A 220 6.04 1.27 -2.14
N ALA A 221 7.03 1.10 -1.26
CA ALA A 221 8.41 0.95 -1.67
C ALA A 221 8.56 -0.24 -2.64
N PRO A 222 9.49 -0.17 -3.61
CA PRO A 222 9.81 -1.33 -4.42
C PRO A 222 10.23 -2.47 -3.49
N ALA A 223 9.57 -3.62 -3.61
CA ALA A 223 9.99 -4.83 -2.91
C ALA A 223 11.49 -5.02 -3.18
N TYR A 224 12.30 -4.92 -2.13
CA TYR A 224 13.73 -5.13 -2.24
C TYR A 224 13.88 -6.62 -2.58
N VAL A 225 14.20 -6.92 -3.83
CA VAL A 225 14.60 -8.27 -4.20
C VAL A 225 15.90 -8.47 -3.46
N ALA A 226 15.87 -9.25 -2.36
CA ALA A 226 17.09 -9.70 -1.73
C ALA A 226 17.93 -10.28 -2.86
N ALA A 227 19.11 -9.69 -3.10
CA ALA A 227 20.03 -10.19 -4.11
C ALA A 227 20.13 -11.70 -3.90
N ALA A 228 19.80 -12.47 -4.94
CA ALA A 228 19.92 -13.92 -4.88
C ALA A 228 21.27 -14.24 -4.24
N PRO A 229 21.33 -15.10 -3.20
CA PRO A 229 22.60 -15.43 -2.59
C PRO A 229 23.53 -15.84 -3.74
N ALA A 230 24.66 -15.14 -3.84
CA ALA A 230 25.65 -15.44 -4.86
C ALA A 230 25.85 -16.96 -4.84
N PRO A 231 25.79 -17.65 -6.00
CA PRO A 231 25.92 -19.09 -6.03
C PRO A 231 27.15 -19.46 -5.21
N TYR A 232 26.96 -20.34 -4.22
CA TYR A 232 28.05 -20.81 -3.38
C TYR A 232 29.10 -21.42 -4.29
N VAL A 233 30.17 -20.67 -4.56
CA VAL A 233 31.36 -21.18 -5.20
C VAL A 233 32.06 -21.96 -4.12
N ALA A 234 31.95 -23.29 -4.17
CA ALA A 234 32.72 -24.15 -3.30
C ALA A 234 34.20 -23.71 -3.36
N PRO A 235 34.86 -23.42 -2.22
CA PRO A 235 36.26 -23.08 -2.24
C PRO A 235 37.02 -24.19 -2.96
N ALA A 236 37.83 -23.80 -3.94
CA ALA A 236 38.64 -24.73 -4.71
C ALA A 236 39.40 -25.66 -3.75
N PRO A 237 39.49 -26.97 -4.03
CA PRO A 237 40.26 -27.89 -3.20
C PRO A 237 41.66 -27.34 -3.01
N ALA A 238 42.14 -27.34 -1.76
CA ALA A 238 43.51 -26.92 -1.46
C ALA A 238 44.47 -27.70 -2.36
N PRO A 239 45.38 -27.02 -3.10
CA PRO A 239 46.28 -27.71 -4.01
C PRO A 239 47.14 -28.70 -3.21
N ALA A 240 47.21 -29.93 -3.72
CA ALA A 240 48.11 -30.94 -3.20
C ALA A 240 49.55 -30.39 -3.19
N PRO A 241 50.40 -30.78 -2.22
CA PRO A 241 51.78 -30.33 -2.16
C PRO A 241 52.51 -30.74 -3.45
N ILE A 242 52.74 -29.76 -4.32
CA ILE A 242 53.50 -29.91 -5.55
C ILE A 242 54.97 -29.97 -5.21
N VAL A 243 55.59 -31.11 -5.50
CA VAL A 243 57.05 -31.27 -5.57
C VAL A 243 57.54 -30.29 -6.64
N GLN A 244 58.34 -29.29 -6.24
CA GLN A 244 58.83 -28.23 -7.13
C GLN A 244 59.73 -28.80 -8.22
N ALA A 245 59.26 -28.73 -9.47
CA ALA A 245 60.11 -28.63 -10.64
C ALA A 245 60.49 -27.15 -10.88
N PRO A 246 61.63 -26.83 -11.51
CA PRO A 246 62.07 -25.44 -11.68
C PRO A 246 61.06 -24.66 -12.54
N ALA A 247 60.60 -23.51 -12.04
CA ALA A 247 59.55 -22.72 -12.67
C ALA A 247 60.03 -21.95 -13.92
N PRO A 248 59.24 -21.88 -15.00
CA PRO A 248 59.43 -20.91 -16.08
C PRO A 248 59.13 -19.49 -15.59
N ALA A 249 59.76 -18.49 -16.20
CA ALA A 249 59.72 -17.09 -15.76
C ALA A 249 58.29 -16.50 -15.67
N PRO A 250 57.99 -15.62 -14.68
CA PRO A 250 56.66 -15.07 -14.46
C PRO A 250 56.22 -14.10 -15.56
N ALA A 251 54.96 -14.19 -15.98
CA ALA A 251 54.30 -13.15 -16.78
C ALA A 251 53.99 -11.90 -15.91
N PRO A 252 53.95 -10.68 -16.50
CA PRO A 252 53.71 -9.45 -15.74
C PRO A 252 52.33 -9.41 -15.09
N MET A 253 52.24 -8.93 -13.85
CA MET A 253 50.99 -8.70 -13.13
C MET A 253 50.13 -7.61 -13.79
N PRO A 254 48.78 -7.72 -13.81
CA PRO A 254 47.90 -6.64 -14.24
C PRO A 254 48.04 -5.41 -13.33
N ALA A 255 48.04 -4.22 -13.90
CA ALA A 255 48.16 -2.96 -13.17
C ALA A 255 46.98 -2.73 -12.17
N PRO A 256 47.20 -2.02 -11.05
CA PRO A 256 46.15 -1.68 -10.08
C PRO A 256 45.01 -0.87 -10.71
N ALA A 257 43.76 -1.19 -10.35
CA ALA A 257 42.60 -0.45 -10.81
C ALA A 257 42.62 1.02 -10.31
N PRO A 258 42.20 2.00 -11.13
CA PRO A 258 42.20 3.41 -10.74
C PRO A 258 41.23 3.69 -9.58
N VAL A 259 41.68 4.51 -8.62
CA VAL A 259 40.91 4.92 -7.44
C VAL A 259 39.92 6.04 -7.83
N PRO A 260 38.62 5.94 -7.49
CA PRO A 260 37.64 6.99 -7.75
C PRO A 260 37.96 8.28 -6.99
N GLN A 261 37.82 9.43 -7.66
CA GLN A 261 37.89 10.76 -7.06
C GLN A 261 36.51 11.39 -7.01
N ARG A 262 36.09 11.90 -5.85
CA ARG A 262 34.79 12.52 -5.65
C ARG A 262 34.95 14.02 -5.37
N VAL A 263 34.22 14.84 -6.12
CA VAL A 263 34.12 16.29 -5.93
C VAL A 263 32.68 16.62 -5.52
N SER A 264 32.49 17.32 -4.42
CA SER A 264 31.16 17.72 -3.94
C SER A 264 30.96 19.22 -4.15
N MET A 265 29.81 19.59 -4.72
CA MET A 265 29.43 20.98 -5.02
C MET A 265 28.09 21.30 -4.37
N SER A 266 27.95 22.47 -3.74
CA SER A 266 26.69 22.85 -3.10
C SER A 266 25.59 23.14 -4.13
N ALA A 267 24.36 22.69 -3.88
CA ALA A 267 23.24 22.93 -4.80
C ALA A 267 22.85 24.41 -4.86
N GLU A 268 23.13 25.18 -3.82
CA GLU A 268 22.83 26.62 -3.77
C GLU A 268 23.80 27.46 -4.61
N SER A 269 25.06 27.02 -4.74
CA SER A 269 26.02 27.62 -5.67
C SER A 269 25.65 27.30 -7.12
N LEU A 270 25.17 26.07 -7.37
CA LEU A 270 24.83 25.62 -8.73
C LEU A 270 23.48 26.12 -9.24
N PHE A 271 22.48 26.26 -8.36
CA PHE A 271 21.08 26.46 -8.75
C PHE A 271 20.36 27.58 -8.00
N GLY A 272 19.23 28.02 -8.57
CA GLY A 272 18.21 28.83 -7.87
C GLY A 272 17.46 28.05 -6.79
N PHE A 273 16.78 28.79 -5.91
CA PHE A 273 15.80 28.19 -5.01
C PHE A 273 14.74 27.45 -5.86
N ASP A 274 14.51 26.18 -5.55
CA ASP A 274 13.58 25.31 -6.29
C ASP A 274 13.81 25.26 -7.82
N ALA A 275 15.06 25.47 -8.25
CA ALA A 275 15.42 25.42 -9.66
C ALA A 275 16.39 24.27 -9.95
N SER A 276 16.35 23.81 -11.19
CA SER A 276 17.27 22.86 -11.81
C SER A 276 18.12 23.50 -12.93
N THR A 277 17.89 24.78 -13.25
CA THR A 277 18.72 25.51 -14.22
C THR A 277 20.00 26.02 -13.57
N VAL A 278 21.15 25.69 -14.16
CA VAL A 278 22.48 26.11 -13.68
C VAL A 278 22.67 27.62 -13.85
N LYS A 279 22.96 28.30 -12.74
CA LYS A 279 23.23 29.75 -12.66
C LYS A 279 24.63 30.09 -13.20
N PRO A 280 24.88 31.35 -13.61
CA PRO A 280 26.20 31.78 -14.09
C PRO A 280 27.36 31.47 -13.15
N GLU A 281 27.17 31.59 -11.84
CA GLU A 281 28.21 31.29 -10.84
C GLU A 281 28.55 29.79 -10.83
N GLY A 282 27.52 28.93 -10.81
CA GLY A 282 27.69 27.49 -10.91
C GLY A 282 28.31 27.02 -12.23
N ARG A 283 28.09 27.76 -13.32
CA ARG A 283 28.74 27.50 -14.62
C ARG A 283 30.25 27.68 -14.54
N ALA A 284 30.75 28.71 -13.85
CA ALA A 284 32.18 28.94 -13.71
C ALA A 284 32.88 27.79 -12.96
N ASP A 285 32.24 27.25 -11.92
CA ASP A 285 32.77 26.09 -11.19
C ASP A 285 32.77 24.83 -12.06
N LEU A 286 31.69 24.59 -12.81
CA LEU A 286 31.60 23.46 -13.74
C LEU A 286 32.58 23.59 -14.92
N ASP A 287 32.84 24.79 -15.40
CA ASP A 287 33.85 25.06 -16.45
C ASP A 287 35.26 24.75 -15.93
N LYS A 288 35.56 25.14 -14.69
CA LYS A 288 36.82 24.78 -14.04
C LYS A 288 36.94 23.26 -13.92
N PHE A 289 35.90 22.59 -13.42
CA PHE A 289 35.89 21.13 -13.30
C PHE A 289 36.09 20.45 -14.66
N ALA A 290 35.39 20.91 -15.71
CA ALA A 290 35.51 20.35 -17.05
C ALA A 290 36.93 20.53 -17.62
N ARG A 291 37.58 21.68 -17.40
CA ARG A 291 38.99 21.89 -17.79
C ARG A 291 39.93 20.93 -17.08
N ASP A 292 39.81 20.82 -15.76
CA ASP A 292 40.64 19.93 -14.95
C ASP A 292 40.49 18.47 -15.43
N LEU A 293 39.25 18.05 -15.69
CA LEU A 293 38.94 16.70 -16.16
C LEU A 293 39.35 16.44 -17.62
N SER A 294 39.28 17.44 -18.50
CA SER A 294 39.72 17.33 -19.90
C SER A 294 41.22 17.07 -20.04
N SER A 295 42.01 17.44 -19.02
CA SER A 295 43.44 17.19 -18.96
C SER A 295 43.81 15.80 -18.42
N ALA A 296 42.82 15.02 -17.96
CA ALA A 296 43.00 13.70 -17.36
C ALA A 296 42.33 12.59 -18.17
N ASN A 297 42.84 11.36 -18.06
CA ASN A 297 42.23 10.21 -18.73
C ASN A 297 41.15 9.57 -17.83
N TYR A 298 39.90 9.99 -18.03
CA TYR A 298 38.76 9.45 -17.28
C TYR A 298 38.02 8.35 -18.05
N GLN A 299 37.59 7.35 -17.28
CA GLN A 299 36.79 6.23 -17.75
C GLN A 299 35.30 6.55 -17.60
N THR A 300 34.86 6.91 -16.40
CA THR A 300 33.46 7.26 -16.13
C THR A 300 33.34 8.46 -15.20
N VAL A 301 32.25 9.21 -15.38
CA VAL A 301 31.82 10.31 -14.51
C VAL A 301 30.39 10.03 -14.08
N THR A 302 30.14 10.02 -12.78
CA THR A 302 28.79 9.87 -12.20
C THR A 302 28.43 11.16 -11.49
N VAL A 303 27.34 11.79 -11.92
CA VAL A 303 26.78 12.99 -11.30
C VAL A 303 25.60 12.58 -10.43
N GLU A 304 25.74 12.72 -9.11
CA GLU A 304 24.72 12.37 -8.12
C GLU A 304 24.08 13.64 -7.55
N GLY A 305 22.76 13.77 -7.69
CA GLY A 305 22.00 14.87 -7.07
C GLY A 305 21.45 14.46 -5.71
N HIS A 306 21.58 15.33 -4.71
CA HIS A 306 21.08 15.10 -3.36
C HIS A 306 20.17 16.25 -2.90
N THR A 307 19.19 15.92 -2.07
CA THR A 307 18.31 16.87 -1.39
C THR A 307 18.40 16.68 0.11
N ASP A 308 17.95 17.69 0.85
CA ASP A 308 17.62 17.49 2.26
C ASP A 308 16.28 16.74 2.41
N ARG A 309 15.95 16.41 3.66
CA ARG A 309 14.71 15.71 4.04
C ARG A 309 13.45 16.60 4.11
N LEU A 310 13.49 17.83 3.59
CA LEU A 310 12.34 18.74 3.60
C LEU A 310 11.58 18.66 2.27
N GLY A 311 10.54 17.83 2.25
CA GLY A 311 9.72 17.62 1.05
C GLY A 311 9.05 16.25 1.12
N SER A 312 8.40 15.84 0.04
CA SER A 312 8.07 14.44 -0.16
C SER A 312 9.22 13.73 -0.88
N ASP A 313 9.47 12.47 -0.56
CA ASP A 313 10.51 11.65 -1.16
C ASP A 313 10.43 11.66 -2.70
N SER A 314 9.21 11.59 -3.25
CA SER A 314 8.96 11.62 -4.70
C SER A 314 9.36 12.93 -5.37
N TYR A 315 9.11 14.05 -4.69
CA TYR A 315 9.48 15.37 -5.18
C TYR A 315 10.99 15.56 -5.07
N ASN A 316 11.59 15.15 -3.94
CA ASN A 316 13.02 15.21 -3.69
C ASN A 316 13.81 14.34 -4.67
N GLN A 317 13.31 13.13 -4.97
CA GLN A 317 13.88 12.25 -5.97
C GLN A 317 13.88 12.91 -7.35
N LYS A 318 12.73 13.41 -7.80
CA LYS A 318 12.60 14.09 -9.10
C LYS A 318 13.50 15.33 -9.20
N LEU A 319 13.50 16.20 -8.20
CA LEU A 319 14.31 17.40 -8.16
C LEU A 319 15.82 17.08 -8.19
N SER A 320 16.23 16.04 -7.47
CA SER A 320 17.63 15.60 -7.47
C SER A 320 18.08 15.06 -8.83
N GLU A 321 17.21 14.33 -9.53
CA GLU A 321 17.46 13.78 -10.86
C GLU A 321 17.52 14.87 -11.92
N GLU A 322 16.61 15.85 -11.87
CA GLU A 322 16.61 17.00 -12.77
C GLU A 322 17.89 17.84 -12.61
N ARG A 323 18.34 18.05 -11.37
CA ARG A 323 19.60 18.78 -11.09
C ARG A 323 20.83 18.03 -11.57
N ALA A 324 20.91 16.72 -11.32
CA ALA A 324 22.00 15.89 -11.82
C ALA A 324 22.04 15.89 -13.35
N THR A 325 20.87 15.80 -13.99
CA THR A 325 20.72 15.84 -15.45
C THR A 325 21.14 17.19 -16.01
N ALA A 326 20.78 18.30 -15.36
CA ALA A 326 21.19 19.63 -15.77
C ALA A 326 22.72 19.81 -15.74
N VAL A 327 23.38 19.31 -14.69
CA VAL A 327 24.85 19.33 -14.58
C VAL A 327 25.49 18.45 -15.65
N LYS A 328 24.98 17.22 -15.87
CA LYS A 328 25.44 16.37 -16.98
C LYS A 328 25.32 17.09 -18.33
N ASN A 329 24.16 17.65 -18.62
CA ASN A 329 23.92 18.35 -19.89
C ASN A 329 24.89 19.52 -20.06
N TYR A 330 25.16 20.27 -19.00
CA TYR A 330 26.15 21.36 -19.03
C TYR A 330 27.57 20.84 -19.31
N LEU A 331 28.01 19.79 -18.61
CA LEU A 331 29.32 19.16 -18.79
C LEU A 331 29.53 18.62 -20.21
N VAL A 332 28.47 18.08 -20.84
CA VAL A 332 28.53 17.58 -22.22
C VAL A 332 28.54 18.73 -23.23
N THR A 333 27.62 19.69 -23.10
CA THR A 333 27.40 20.73 -24.10
C THR A 333 28.42 21.87 -24.02
N SER A 334 28.64 22.41 -22.82
CA SER A 334 29.57 23.52 -22.57
C SER A 334 30.95 23.01 -22.17
N GLY A 335 31.01 21.99 -21.31
CA GLY A 335 32.27 21.37 -20.87
C GLY A 335 32.95 20.49 -21.92
N LYS A 336 32.26 20.15 -23.02
CA LYS A 336 32.75 19.32 -24.14
C LYS A 336 33.28 17.95 -23.70
N LEU A 337 32.73 17.40 -22.62
CA LEU A 337 33.05 16.05 -22.15
C LEU A 337 32.22 15.01 -22.91
N ASP A 338 32.73 13.78 -23.03
CA ASP A 338 32.05 12.70 -23.73
C ASP A 338 30.83 12.24 -22.92
N GLY A 339 29.62 12.58 -23.39
CA GLY A 339 28.37 12.23 -22.72
C GLY A 339 28.11 10.74 -22.57
N SER A 340 28.80 9.89 -23.34
CA SER A 340 28.74 8.42 -23.22
C SER A 340 29.38 7.92 -21.94
N LYS A 341 30.31 8.70 -21.39
CA LYS A 341 31.04 8.40 -20.14
C LYS A 341 30.41 9.07 -18.91
N ILE A 342 29.37 9.88 -19.09
CA ILE A 342 28.73 10.63 -18.01
C ILE A 342 27.33 10.08 -17.72
N SER A 343 27.11 9.66 -16.48
CA SER A 343 25.79 9.29 -15.96
C SER A 343 25.26 10.36 -14.99
N ALA A 344 23.93 10.50 -14.92
CA ALA A 344 23.26 11.37 -13.97
C ALA A 344 22.28 10.52 -13.15
N VAL A 345 22.33 10.66 -11.82
CA VAL A 345 21.52 9.87 -10.89
C VAL A 345 20.95 10.78 -9.81
N GLY A 346 19.63 10.79 -9.65
CA GLY A 346 19.00 11.39 -8.47
C GLY A 346 19.06 10.45 -7.28
N LYS A 347 19.51 10.94 -6.11
CA LYS A 347 19.53 10.18 -4.85
C LYS A 347 18.49 10.69 -3.85
N GLY A 348 17.79 11.77 -4.16
CA GLY A 348 16.88 12.42 -3.22
C GLY A 348 17.55 12.66 -1.87
N GLU A 349 16.83 12.36 -0.79
CA GLU A 349 17.27 12.52 0.60
C GLU A 349 17.95 11.26 1.19
N THR A 350 18.20 10.23 0.38
CA THR A 350 18.62 8.90 0.88
C THR A 350 20.05 8.84 1.41
N MET A 351 20.90 9.81 1.05
CA MET A 351 22.29 9.89 1.48
C MET A 351 22.61 11.27 2.09
N PRO A 352 22.08 11.56 3.30
CA PRO A 352 22.38 12.80 4.01
C PRO A 352 23.81 12.81 4.55
N VAL A 353 24.43 13.98 4.54
CA VAL A 353 25.69 14.28 5.23
C VAL A 353 25.41 14.57 6.70
N THR A 354 24.29 15.22 7.01
CA THR A 354 23.86 15.47 8.38
C THR A 354 23.47 14.16 9.07
N LYS A 355 23.89 13.97 10.32
CA LYS A 355 23.61 12.76 11.08
C LYS A 355 22.26 12.86 11.78
N PRO A 356 21.62 11.71 12.12
CA PRO A 356 20.43 11.71 12.95
C PRO A 356 20.66 12.46 14.27
N GLY A 357 19.94 13.58 14.45
CA GLY A 357 20.03 14.42 15.66
C GLY A 357 20.74 15.76 15.48
N ASP A 358 21.51 15.96 14.41
CA ASP A 358 22.23 17.22 14.15
C ASP A 358 21.25 18.37 13.89
N CYS A 359 20.22 18.11 13.07
CA CYS A 359 19.21 19.09 12.70
C CYS A 359 17.84 18.71 13.26
N LYS A 360 17.41 19.39 14.34
CA LYS A 360 16.16 19.09 15.06
C LYS A 360 14.93 19.71 14.41
N GLY A 361 13.82 18.96 14.43
CA GLY A 361 12.51 19.41 13.97
C GLY A 361 12.12 18.92 12.57
N THR A 362 10.82 18.90 12.29
CA THR A 362 10.25 18.42 11.02
C THR A 362 9.55 19.52 10.22
N LYS A 363 9.28 20.67 10.85
CA LYS A 363 8.66 21.83 10.18
C LYS A 363 9.72 22.68 9.50
N ARG A 364 9.43 23.11 8.27
CA ARG A 364 10.29 24.02 7.51
C ARG A 364 10.44 25.34 8.26
N THR A 365 11.63 25.58 8.81
CA THR A 365 12.02 26.83 9.47
C THR A 365 13.35 27.30 8.89
N ALA A 366 13.65 28.60 8.95
CA ALA A 366 14.92 29.13 8.43
C ALA A 366 16.14 28.45 9.09
N ALA A 367 16.08 28.22 10.40
CA ALA A 367 17.12 27.52 11.15
C ALA A 367 17.31 26.06 10.69
N LEU A 368 16.21 25.33 10.45
CA LEU A 368 16.29 23.95 9.97
C LEU A 368 16.81 23.87 8.53
N VAL A 369 16.37 24.78 7.65
CA VAL A 369 16.85 24.86 6.26
C VAL A 369 18.35 25.17 6.22
N ALA A 370 18.83 26.08 7.06
CA ALA A 370 20.25 26.40 7.18
C ALA A 370 21.05 25.20 7.72
N CYS A 371 20.52 24.48 8.72
CA CYS A 371 21.19 23.30 9.27
C CYS A 371 21.33 22.16 8.25
N LEU A 372 20.30 21.92 7.44
CA LEU A 372 20.28 20.87 6.41
C LEU A 372 20.99 21.26 5.10
N GLN A 373 21.63 22.43 5.06
CA GLN A 373 22.32 22.92 3.87
C GLN A 373 23.36 21.95 3.28
N PRO A 374 24.18 21.24 4.09
CA PRO A 374 25.15 20.28 3.57
C PRO A 374 24.53 19.11 2.79
N ASP A 375 23.26 18.77 3.04
CA ASP A 375 22.58 17.68 2.34
C ASP A 375 22.16 18.09 0.92
N ARG A 376 21.95 19.39 0.68
CA ARG A 376 21.60 19.96 -0.63
C ARG A 376 22.86 20.15 -1.48
N ARG A 377 23.26 19.09 -2.19
CA ARG A 377 24.52 19.07 -2.96
C ARG A 377 24.41 18.27 -4.25
N VAL A 378 25.40 18.42 -5.11
CA VAL A 378 25.68 17.56 -6.25
C VAL A 378 27.08 17.00 -6.09
N ASP A 379 27.19 15.68 -6.07
CA ASP A 379 28.47 14.97 -6.02
C ASP A 379 28.84 14.49 -7.42
N VAL A 380 30.06 14.78 -7.87
CA VAL A 380 30.61 14.30 -9.14
C VAL A 380 31.75 13.34 -8.84
N GLU A 381 31.52 12.07 -9.13
CA GLU A 381 32.50 11.01 -8.97
C GLU A 381 33.15 10.66 -10.30
N VAL A 382 34.47 10.69 -10.36
CA VAL A 382 35.28 10.41 -11.54
C VAL A 382 36.11 9.16 -11.28
N THR A 383 36.03 8.18 -12.17
CA THR A 383 36.97 7.06 -12.20
C THR A 383 37.90 7.21 -13.40
N GLY A 384 39.20 7.01 -13.20
CA GLY A 384 40.17 7.21 -14.26
C GLY A 384 41.61 7.09 -13.78
N THR A 385 42.51 6.89 -14.73
CA THR A 385 43.95 6.90 -14.48
C THR A 385 44.47 8.31 -14.76
N ARG A 386 45.11 8.91 -13.77
CA ARG A 386 45.76 10.21 -13.94
C ARG A 386 46.98 10.11 -14.84
#